data_AF-A0A483AR18-F1
#
_entry.id   AF-A0A483AR18-F1
#
_cell.length_a   1.000
_cell.length_b   1.000
_cell.length_c   1.000
_cell.angle_alpha   90.00
_cell.angle_beta   90.00
_cell.angle_gamma   90.00
#
_symmetry.space_group_name_H-M   'P 1'
#
loop_
_entity.id
_entity.type
_entity.pdbx_description
1 polymer ?
#
loop_
_entity_poly.entity_id
_entity_poly.type
_entity_poly.pdbx_seq_one_letter_code
_entity_poly.pdbx_strand_id
1 'polypeptide(L)'
;MKKITSLKNLKLSPKINPLVELSTPIRVKSGLVATKMSNDLVDCSTGEQHTHALIHTLKVVDDTNFVKVFAEGIRQAFELNRTEMRVFYKVLEVYEQEKMIGGFADSITLSLFDGGLNGDALGMSNRTFQNGLKGLLNKGFLSPKVRDQYWVNPTLFFKGDRVAFVTEYRRKKITEQDRLESQGQQRLID
;
A
#
# COMPACT_ATOMS: atom_id res chain seq x y z
N MET A 1 22.81 -21.54 6.85
CA MET A 1 23.83 -20.86 7.68
C MET A 1 24.01 -21.63 8.98
N LYS A 2 25.25 -21.90 9.39
CA LYS A 2 25.56 -22.52 10.70
C LYS A 2 25.05 -21.58 11.80
N LYS A 3 24.25 -22.10 12.73
CA LYS A 3 23.73 -21.30 13.86
C LYS A 3 24.90 -20.97 14.79
N ILE A 4 25.14 -19.69 15.02
CA ILE A 4 26.18 -19.25 15.97
C ILE A 4 25.65 -19.54 17.38
N THR A 5 26.39 -20.35 18.14
CA THR A 5 26.02 -20.76 19.50
C THR A 5 26.82 -20.05 20.59
N SER A 6 27.96 -19.44 20.25
CA SER A 6 28.82 -18.71 21.19
C SER A 6 29.51 -17.54 20.50
N LEU A 7 29.51 -16.39 21.15
CA LEU A 7 30.17 -15.17 20.68
C LEU A 7 31.71 -15.29 20.68
N LYS A 8 32.27 -16.23 21.44
CA LYS A 8 33.73 -16.44 21.54
C LYS A 8 34.35 -17.05 20.27
N ASN A 9 33.55 -17.72 19.44
CA ASN A 9 34.02 -18.46 18.26
C ASN A 9 33.67 -17.75 16.93
N LEU A 10 33.50 -16.43 16.96
CA LEU A 10 33.18 -15.64 15.78
C LEU A 10 34.42 -15.48 14.88
N LYS A 11 34.26 -15.70 13.58
CA LYS A 11 35.29 -15.36 12.60
C LYS A 11 35.30 -13.85 12.40
N LEU A 12 36.29 -13.18 12.97
CA LEU A 12 36.43 -11.72 12.90
C LEU A 12 37.11 -11.31 11.59
N SER A 13 36.58 -10.28 10.93
CA SER A 13 37.19 -9.65 9.75
C SER A 13 37.13 -8.13 9.92
N PRO A 14 38.18 -7.49 10.48
CA PRO A 14 38.16 -6.05 10.76
C PRO A 14 38.37 -5.18 9.52
N LYS A 15 38.93 -5.74 8.44
CA LYS A 15 39.34 -4.97 7.23
C LYS A 15 38.38 -5.11 6.06
N ILE A 16 37.57 -6.17 6.01
CA ILE A 16 36.69 -6.48 4.89
C ILE A 16 35.31 -6.77 5.48
N ASN A 17 34.28 -6.06 5.00
CA ASN A 17 32.90 -6.33 5.38
C ASN A 17 32.35 -7.47 4.50
N PRO A 18 32.20 -8.69 5.05
CA PRO A 18 31.73 -9.84 4.27
C PRO A 18 30.26 -9.70 3.82
N LEU A 19 29.51 -8.72 4.36
CA LEU A 19 28.09 -8.51 4.04
C LEU A 19 27.88 -7.65 2.78
N VAL A 20 28.92 -7.02 2.23
CA VAL A 20 28.81 -6.14 1.06
C VAL A 20 28.58 -6.94 -0.23
N GLU A 21 29.19 -8.12 -0.34
CA GLU A 21 29.06 -8.99 -1.53
C GLU A 21 27.89 -9.99 -1.42
N LEU A 22 27.32 -10.15 -0.22
CA LEU A 22 26.18 -11.03 0.02
C LEU A 22 24.89 -10.36 -0.46
N SER A 23 24.65 -10.43 -1.77
CA SER A 23 23.31 -10.21 -2.36
C SER A 23 22.29 -11.29 -1.99
N THR A 24 22.67 -12.24 -1.13
CA THR A 24 21.84 -13.35 -0.71
C THR A 24 20.69 -12.87 0.18
N PRO A 25 19.43 -13.18 -0.15
CA PRO A 25 18.30 -12.80 0.67
C PRO A 25 18.33 -13.46 2.05
N ILE A 26 18.04 -12.69 3.09
CA ILE A 26 17.93 -13.17 4.46
C ILE A 26 16.59 -13.87 4.61
N ARG A 27 16.61 -15.18 4.85
CA ARG A 27 15.37 -15.94 5.13
C ARG A 27 14.93 -15.67 6.57
N VAL A 28 13.68 -15.26 6.75
CA VAL A 28 13.03 -15.10 8.05
C VAL A 28 11.94 -16.17 8.22
N LYS A 29 11.47 -16.41 9.44
CA LYS A 29 10.42 -17.42 9.71
C LYS A 29 9.12 -17.15 8.94
N SER A 30 8.81 -15.89 8.67
CA SER A 30 7.57 -15.46 8.00
C SER A 30 7.71 -15.23 6.50
N GLY A 31 8.86 -15.56 5.89
CA GLY A 31 9.08 -15.31 4.47
C GLY A 31 10.53 -15.08 4.07
N LEU A 32 10.73 -14.56 2.86
CA LEU A 32 12.05 -14.19 2.35
C LEU A 32 12.21 -12.67 2.42
N VAL A 33 13.22 -12.19 3.15
CA VAL A 33 13.61 -10.78 3.20
C VAL A 33 14.79 -10.58 2.26
N ALA A 34 14.54 -9.98 1.10
CA ALA A 34 15.63 -9.55 0.22
C ALA A 34 16.04 -8.13 0.64
N THR A 35 17.20 -8.01 1.26
CA THR A 35 17.85 -6.73 1.53
C THR A 35 18.82 -6.47 0.38
N LYS A 36 18.36 -5.78 -0.67
CA LYS A 36 19.24 -5.40 -1.78
C LYS A 36 19.63 -3.93 -1.59
N MET A 37 20.93 -3.65 -1.55
CA MET A 37 21.48 -2.29 -1.49
C MET A 37 21.51 -1.57 -2.86
N SER A 38 20.99 -2.21 -3.92
CA SER A 38 21.13 -1.73 -5.30
C SER A 38 19.87 -1.98 -6.14
N ASN A 39 18.75 -1.41 -5.72
CA ASN A 39 17.73 -1.02 -6.68
C ASN A 39 17.76 0.50 -6.78
N ASP A 40 18.32 1.00 -7.88
CA ASP A 40 18.08 2.37 -8.31
C ASP A 40 16.59 2.47 -8.64
N LEU A 41 15.83 3.02 -7.71
CA LEU A 41 14.50 3.52 -8.03
C LEU A 41 14.74 4.83 -8.78
N VAL A 42 14.56 4.77 -10.09
CA VAL A 42 14.59 5.95 -10.94
C VAL A 42 13.21 6.57 -10.92
N ASP A 43 13.11 7.76 -10.36
CA ASP A 43 11.90 8.56 -10.51
C ASP A 43 11.80 8.99 -11.99
N CYS A 44 10.86 8.39 -12.72
CA CYS A 44 10.70 8.63 -14.15
C CYS A 44 10.28 10.07 -14.48
N SER A 45 9.83 10.84 -13.49
CA SER A 45 9.43 12.23 -13.67
C SER A 45 10.57 13.23 -13.43
N THR A 46 11.51 12.91 -12.52
CA THR A 46 12.60 13.82 -12.14
C THR A 46 13.97 13.37 -12.65
N GLY A 47 14.11 12.10 -13.04
CA GLY A 47 15.38 11.51 -13.46
C GLY A 47 16.39 11.34 -12.33
N GLU A 48 16.02 11.62 -11.08
CA GLU A 48 16.92 11.47 -9.95
C GLU A 48 17.07 9.98 -9.60
N GLN A 49 18.33 9.54 -9.58
CA GLN A 49 18.74 8.21 -9.16
C GLN A 49 19.08 8.26 -7.67
N HIS A 50 18.24 7.63 -6.86
CA HIS A 50 18.46 7.53 -5.42
C HIS A 50 18.81 6.09 -5.04
N THR A 51 19.96 5.91 -4.41
CA THR A 51 20.35 4.62 -3.83
C THR A 51 19.57 4.37 -2.55
N HIS A 52 18.61 3.44 -2.60
CA HIS A 52 17.76 3.09 -1.47
C HIS A 52 18.12 1.73 -0.89
N ALA A 53 18.10 1.65 0.44
CA ALA A 53 18.07 0.38 1.14
C ALA A 53 16.65 -0.22 1.03
N LEU A 54 16.46 -1.17 0.12
CA LEU A 54 15.16 -1.85 -0.03
C LEU A 54 15.14 -3.13 0.81
N ILE A 55 14.27 -3.16 1.83
CA ILE A 55 13.93 -4.37 2.59
C ILE A 55 12.61 -4.91 2.01
N HIS A 56 12.70 -5.87 1.09
CA HIS A 56 11.51 -6.49 0.51
C HIS A 56 11.17 -7.78 1.24
N THR A 57 10.01 -7.84 1.91
CA THR A 57 9.53 -9.04 2.60
C THR A 57 8.47 -9.74 1.75
N LEU A 58 8.78 -10.94 1.24
CA LEU A 58 7.82 -11.79 0.55
C LEU A 58 7.08 -12.67 1.57
N LYS A 59 5.78 -12.45 1.73
CA LYS A 59 4.87 -13.31 2.50
C LYS A 59 3.89 -13.98 1.54
N VAL A 60 3.85 -15.31 1.55
CA VAL A 60 2.82 -16.08 0.85
C VAL A 60 1.65 -16.27 1.81
N VAL A 61 0.46 -15.86 1.38
CA VAL A 61 -0.79 -15.96 2.15
C VAL A 61 -1.82 -16.73 1.33
N ASP A 62 -2.82 -17.31 1.99
CA ASP A 62 -3.99 -17.88 1.31
C ASP A 62 -4.90 -16.78 0.75
N ASP A 63 -5.85 -17.15 -0.10
CA ASP A 63 -6.73 -16.19 -0.80
C ASP A 63 -7.56 -15.35 0.19
N THR A 64 -8.07 -15.96 1.26
CA THR A 64 -8.88 -15.24 2.26
C THR A 64 -8.06 -14.22 3.05
N ASN A 65 -6.83 -14.56 3.46
CA ASN A 65 -5.97 -13.59 4.13
C ASN A 65 -5.39 -12.59 3.14
N PHE A 66 -5.23 -12.92 1.85
CA PHE A 66 -4.82 -11.99 0.80
C PHE A 66 -5.79 -10.82 0.71
N VAL A 67 -7.10 -11.08 0.56
CA VAL A 67 -8.12 -10.02 0.48
C VAL A 67 -8.10 -9.12 1.72
N LYS A 68 -7.92 -9.70 2.91
CA LYS A 68 -7.83 -8.93 4.17
C LYS A 68 -6.58 -8.05 4.23
N VAL A 69 -5.41 -8.59 3.90
CA VAL A 69 -4.14 -7.84 3.89
C VAL A 69 -4.18 -6.74 2.84
N PHE A 70 -4.75 -7.04 1.67
CA PHE A 70 -4.96 -6.07 0.61
C PHE A 70 -5.84 -4.92 1.06
N ALA A 71 -7.03 -5.23 1.59
CA ALA A 71 -7.98 -4.21 2.05
C ALA A 71 -7.40 -3.35 3.18
N GLU A 72 -6.68 -3.97 4.13
CA GLU A 72 -6.02 -3.24 5.21
C GLU A 72 -4.87 -2.35 4.71
N GLY A 73 -4.08 -2.82 3.73
CA GLY A 73 -3.04 -2.03 3.11
C GLY A 73 -3.60 -0.80 2.36
N ILE A 74 -4.69 -0.98 1.62
CA ILE A 74 -5.42 0.12 0.98
C ILE A 74 -5.99 1.10 2.01
N ARG A 75 -6.59 0.58 3.09
CA ARG A 75 -7.11 1.41 4.18
C ARG A 75 -6.03 2.32 4.77
N GLN A 76 -4.83 1.80 4.96
CA GLN A 76 -3.70 2.57 5.47
C GLN A 76 -3.14 3.56 4.44
N ALA A 77 -2.96 3.13 3.19
CA ALA A 77 -2.39 3.96 2.12
C ALA A 77 -3.28 5.15 1.73
N PHE A 78 -4.61 4.97 1.73
CA PHE A 78 -5.59 5.98 1.35
C PHE A 78 -6.37 6.55 2.54
N GLU A 79 -5.90 6.27 3.76
CA GLU A 79 -6.47 6.77 5.02
C GLU A 79 -7.99 6.60 5.09
N LEU A 80 -8.50 5.42 4.69
CA LEU A 80 -9.93 5.15 4.66
C LEU A 80 -10.51 5.14 6.06
N ASN A 81 -11.58 5.91 6.27
CA ASN A 81 -12.33 5.88 7.52
C ASN A 81 -13.17 4.59 7.64
N ARG A 82 -13.72 4.33 8.82
CA ARG A 82 -14.48 3.10 9.08
C ARG A 82 -15.67 2.91 8.14
N THR A 83 -16.33 4.00 7.75
CA THR A 83 -17.51 3.94 6.86
C THR A 83 -17.10 3.67 5.41
N GLU A 84 -16.09 4.37 4.92
CA GLU A 84 -15.49 4.17 3.59
C GLU A 84 -15.00 2.72 3.44
N MET A 85 -14.31 2.21 4.45
CA MET A 85 -13.80 0.85 4.45
C MET A 85 -14.93 -0.19 4.37
N ARG A 86 -16.05 0.01 5.09
CA ARG A 86 -17.20 -0.90 4.97
C ARG A 86 -17.81 -0.90 3.57
N VAL A 87 -17.89 0.28 2.94
CA VAL A 87 -18.38 0.38 1.55
C VAL A 87 -17.38 -0.24 0.58
N PHE A 88 -16.08 -0.05 0.80
CA PHE A 88 -15.03 -0.65 -0.03
C PHE A 88 -15.12 -2.18 -0.06
N TYR A 89 -15.38 -2.84 1.06
CA TYR A 89 -15.64 -4.30 1.07
C TYR A 89 -16.84 -4.68 0.19
N LYS A 90 -17.94 -3.93 0.25
CA LYS A 90 -19.11 -4.19 -0.60
C LYS A 90 -18.82 -3.97 -2.08
N VAL A 91 -18.02 -2.96 -2.40
CA VAL A 91 -17.57 -2.70 -3.76
C VAL A 91 -16.67 -3.83 -4.26
N LEU A 92 -15.79 -4.37 -3.41
CA LEU A 92 -14.96 -5.54 -3.75
C LEU A 92 -15.81 -6.78 -4.02
N GLU A 93 -16.81 -7.07 -3.18
CA GLU A 93 -17.75 -8.19 -3.38
C GLU A 93 -18.44 -8.09 -4.74
N VAL A 94 -18.94 -6.91 -5.11
CA VAL A 94 -19.56 -6.68 -6.43
C VAL A 94 -18.54 -6.82 -7.55
N TYR A 95 -17.36 -6.24 -7.39
CA TYR A 95 -16.28 -6.29 -8.39
C TYR A 95 -15.83 -7.72 -8.69
N GLU A 96 -15.76 -8.60 -7.69
CA GLU A 96 -15.39 -10.02 -7.87
C GLU A 96 -16.40 -10.81 -8.70
N GLN A 97 -17.68 -10.41 -8.67
CA GLN A 97 -18.77 -11.04 -9.41
C GLN A 97 -18.89 -10.55 -10.86
N GLU A 98 -18.36 -9.37 -11.17
CA GLU A 98 -18.43 -8.79 -12.51
C GLU A 98 -17.62 -9.56 -13.55
N LYS A 99 -18.09 -9.53 -14.80
CA LYS A 99 -17.38 -10.15 -15.93
C LYS A 99 -16.17 -9.31 -16.31
N MET A 100 -14.99 -9.93 -16.26
CA MET A 100 -13.71 -9.27 -16.54
C MET A 100 -13.46 -9.19 -18.05
N ILE A 101 -13.08 -8.02 -18.56
CA ILE A 101 -12.61 -7.83 -19.94
C ILE A 101 -11.17 -7.31 -19.84
N GLY A 102 -10.19 -8.07 -20.33
CA GLY A 102 -8.78 -7.66 -20.27
C GLY A 102 -8.13 -7.77 -18.88
N GLY A 103 -8.70 -8.57 -17.96
CA GLY A 103 -8.11 -8.85 -16.64
C GLY A 103 -8.62 -7.97 -15.49
N PHE A 104 -9.50 -7.00 -15.77
CA PHE A 104 -10.22 -6.19 -14.78
C PHE A 104 -11.67 -5.95 -15.22
N ALA A 105 -12.52 -5.51 -14.29
CA ALA A 105 -13.85 -4.99 -14.62
C ALA A 105 -13.76 -3.47 -14.74
N ASP A 106 -14.15 -2.93 -15.90
CA ASP A 106 -14.04 -1.51 -16.21
C ASP A 106 -15.06 -0.68 -15.42
N SER A 107 -16.26 -1.22 -15.22
CA SER A 107 -17.32 -0.59 -14.44
C SER A 107 -18.09 -1.59 -13.59
N ILE A 108 -18.64 -1.10 -12.48
CA ILE A 108 -19.52 -1.83 -11.56
C ILE A 108 -20.87 -1.13 -11.47
N THR A 109 -21.91 -1.89 -11.16
CA THR A 109 -23.24 -1.36 -10.82
C THR A 109 -23.46 -1.48 -9.32
N LEU A 110 -23.88 -0.38 -8.69
CA LEU A 110 -24.17 -0.26 -7.26
C LEU A 110 -25.61 0.25 -7.09
N SER A 111 -26.59 -0.59 -7.39
CA SER A 111 -28.01 -0.25 -7.31
C SER A 111 -28.56 -0.56 -5.92
N LEU A 112 -29.03 0.46 -5.20
CA LEU A 112 -29.75 0.26 -3.95
C LEU A 112 -31.20 -0.10 -4.25
N PHE A 113 -31.60 -1.33 -3.92
CA PHE A 113 -32.95 -1.84 -4.15
C PHE A 113 -33.40 -2.69 -2.95
N ASP A 114 -34.66 -2.53 -2.52
CA ASP A 114 -35.27 -3.24 -1.38
C ASP A 114 -34.45 -3.24 -0.07
N GLY A 115 -33.69 -2.17 0.17
CA GLY A 115 -32.81 -2.06 1.35
C GLY A 115 -31.50 -2.84 1.26
N GLY A 116 -31.22 -3.43 0.10
CA GLY A 116 -29.99 -4.11 -0.26
C GLY A 116 -29.18 -3.39 -1.35
N LEU A 117 -27.98 -3.91 -1.62
CA LEU A 117 -27.13 -3.51 -2.74
C LEU A 117 -27.18 -4.63 -3.77
N ASN A 118 -27.70 -4.34 -4.97
CA ASN A 118 -27.90 -5.32 -6.04
C ASN A 118 -28.71 -6.57 -5.60
N GLY A 119 -29.57 -6.44 -4.60
CA GLY A 119 -30.35 -7.55 -4.03
C GLY A 119 -29.73 -8.23 -2.80
N ASP A 120 -28.46 -7.93 -2.49
CA ASP A 120 -27.78 -8.45 -1.30
C ASP A 120 -27.95 -7.56 -0.08
N ALA A 121 -27.94 -8.16 1.11
CA ALA A 121 -28.05 -7.43 2.37
C ALA A 121 -26.91 -6.41 2.52
N LEU A 122 -27.27 -5.12 2.58
CA LEU A 122 -26.33 -4.02 2.66
C LEU A 122 -25.58 -3.98 4.01
N GLY A 123 -26.22 -4.45 5.08
CA GLY A 123 -25.65 -4.50 6.44
C GLY A 123 -25.37 -3.12 7.05
N MET A 124 -25.83 -2.04 6.44
CA MET A 124 -25.74 -0.66 6.94
C MET A 124 -26.91 0.19 6.42
N SER A 125 -27.12 1.37 6.99
CA SER A 125 -28.15 2.28 6.51
C SER A 125 -27.78 2.90 5.15
N ASN A 126 -28.77 3.28 4.35
CA ASN A 126 -28.57 3.98 3.08
C ASN A 126 -27.73 5.26 3.24
N ARG A 127 -27.94 6.01 4.32
CA ARG A 127 -27.15 7.21 4.65
C ARG A 127 -25.68 6.86 4.89
N THR A 128 -25.40 5.79 5.63
CA THR A 128 -24.04 5.30 5.89
C THR A 128 -23.36 4.89 4.59
N PHE A 129 -24.06 4.16 3.73
CA PHE A 129 -23.54 3.75 2.43
C PHE A 129 -23.22 4.95 1.54
N GLN A 130 -24.16 5.90 1.39
CA GLN A 130 -23.95 7.11 0.59
C GLN A 130 -22.75 7.93 1.09
N ASN A 131 -22.59 8.07 2.41
CA ASN A 131 -21.43 8.77 2.98
C ASN A 131 -20.11 8.06 2.67
N GLY A 132 -20.07 6.73 2.78
CA GLY A 132 -18.88 5.95 2.44
C GLY A 132 -18.56 6.00 0.95
N LEU A 133 -19.58 5.88 0.10
CA LEU A 133 -19.43 5.98 -1.35
C LEU A 133 -18.90 7.37 -1.77
N LYS A 134 -19.40 8.45 -1.15
CA LYS A 134 -18.88 9.80 -1.37
C LYS A 134 -17.38 9.90 -1.03
N GLY A 135 -16.95 9.27 0.07
CA GLY A 135 -15.55 9.22 0.45
C GLY A 135 -14.68 8.48 -0.57
N LEU A 136 -15.15 7.33 -1.07
CA LEU A 136 -14.46 6.57 -2.11
C LEU A 136 -14.35 7.33 -3.44
N LEU A 137 -15.42 8.04 -3.85
CA LEU A 137 -15.41 8.91 -5.03
C LEU A 137 -14.38 10.04 -4.88
N ASN A 138 -14.37 10.72 -3.73
CA ASN A 138 -13.42 11.81 -3.47
C ASN A 138 -11.96 11.34 -3.47
N LYS A 139 -11.71 10.07 -3.14
CA LYS A 139 -10.38 9.46 -3.11
C LYS A 139 -10.00 8.75 -4.43
N GLY A 140 -10.83 8.84 -5.46
CA GLY A 140 -10.51 8.33 -6.80
C GLY A 140 -10.57 6.79 -6.92
N PHE A 141 -11.30 6.12 -6.02
CA PHE A 141 -11.56 4.68 -6.15
C PHE A 141 -12.55 4.38 -7.27
N LEU A 142 -13.56 5.25 -7.39
CA LEU A 142 -14.65 5.14 -8.34
C LEU A 142 -14.85 6.48 -9.04
N SER A 143 -15.40 6.45 -10.24
CA SER A 143 -15.85 7.64 -10.96
C SER A 143 -17.26 7.40 -11.51
N PRO A 144 -18.19 8.36 -11.43
CA PRO A 144 -19.54 8.16 -11.92
C PRO A 144 -19.54 7.94 -13.44
N LYS A 145 -20.27 6.91 -13.90
CA LYS A 145 -20.48 6.61 -15.33
C LYS A 145 -21.88 7.03 -15.76
N VAL A 146 -22.89 6.42 -15.16
CA VAL A 146 -24.31 6.75 -15.28
C VAL A 146 -24.97 6.51 -13.93
N ARG A 147 -26.31 6.67 -13.83
CA ARG A 147 -27.02 6.39 -12.57
C ARG A 147 -26.70 4.98 -12.08
N ASP A 148 -26.33 4.87 -10.81
CA ASP A 148 -25.97 3.64 -10.11
C ASP A 148 -24.83 2.84 -10.75
N GLN A 149 -24.11 3.38 -11.75
CA GLN A 149 -22.97 2.73 -12.40
C GLN A 149 -21.71 3.59 -12.28
N TYR A 150 -20.60 2.93 -11.97
CA TYR A 150 -19.33 3.60 -11.67
C TYR A 150 -18.20 2.95 -12.44
N TRP A 151 -17.33 3.76 -13.04
CA TRP A 151 -16.01 3.33 -13.49
C TRP A 151 -15.15 2.98 -12.28
N VAL A 152 -14.35 1.93 -12.43
CA VAL A 152 -13.47 1.43 -11.38
C VAL A 152 -12.04 1.85 -11.70
N ASN A 153 -11.29 2.26 -10.68
CA ASN A 153 -9.87 2.52 -10.86
C ASN A 153 -9.08 1.19 -10.93
N PRO A 154 -8.52 0.79 -12.09
CA PRO A 154 -7.84 -0.49 -12.26
C PRO A 154 -6.54 -0.61 -11.45
N THR A 155 -5.99 0.52 -10.97
CA THR A 155 -4.82 0.52 -10.08
C THR A 155 -5.17 0.13 -8.65
N LEU A 156 -6.44 0.28 -8.26
CA LEU A 156 -6.95 0.02 -6.91
C LEU A 156 -7.83 -1.22 -6.84
N PHE A 157 -8.30 -1.70 -7.99
CA PHE A 157 -9.10 -2.91 -8.11
C PHE A 157 -8.51 -3.78 -9.20
N PHE A 158 -8.01 -4.95 -8.83
CA PHE A 158 -7.43 -5.90 -9.76
C PHE A 158 -7.61 -7.33 -9.24
N LYS A 159 -7.73 -8.28 -10.16
CA LYS A 159 -7.85 -9.72 -9.86
C LYS A 159 -6.50 -10.42 -10.06
N GLY A 160 -5.47 -9.92 -9.40
CA GLY A 160 -4.11 -10.45 -9.46
C GLY A 160 -3.75 -11.27 -8.23
N ASP A 161 -2.67 -12.05 -8.32
CA ASP A 161 -2.14 -12.90 -7.23
C ASP A 161 -1.15 -12.15 -6.32
N ARG A 162 -0.81 -10.89 -6.65
CA ARG A 162 0.31 -10.16 -6.03
C ARG A 162 -0.03 -8.69 -5.79
N VAL A 163 0.29 -8.21 -4.59
CA VAL A 163 0.28 -6.78 -4.23
C VAL A 163 1.57 -6.43 -3.50
N ALA A 164 2.12 -5.25 -3.78
CA ALA A 164 3.25 -4.70 -3.05
C ALA A 164 2.89 -3.31 -2.50
N PHE A 165 2.84 -3.18 -1.18
CA PHE A 165 2.73 -1.89 -0.51
C PHE A 165 4.14 -1.41 -0.17
N VAL A 166 4.54 -0.26 -0.71
CA VAL A 166 5.87 0.31 -0.51
C VAL A 166 5.73 1.59 0.31
N THR A 167 6.36 1.61 1.49
CA THR A 167 6.48 2.82 2.32
C THR A 167 7.90 3.35 2.21
N GLU A 168 8.05 4.54 1.65
CA GLU A 168 9.34 5.21 1.52
C GLU A 168 9.52 6.22 2.66
N TYR A 169 10.60 6.09 3.43
CA TYR A 169 10.97 7.05 4.47
C TYR A 169 12.10 7.95 3.96
N ARG A 170 11.76 9.21 3.65
CA ARG A 170 12.76 10.22 3.26
C ARG A 170 13.17 11.05 4.47
N ARG A 171 14.49 11.28 4.62
CA ARG A 171 14.98 12.24 5.61
C ARG A 171 14.64 13.65 5.14
N LYS A 172 14.08 14.47 6.04
CA LYS A 172 13.89 15.91 5.78
C LYS A 172 15.27 16.53 5.52
N LYS A 173 15.46 17.19 4.37
CA LYS A 173 16.64 18.03 4.15
C LYS A 173 16.54 19.20 5.14
N ILE A 174 17.54 19.35 6.01
CA ILE A 174 17.60 20.49 6.92
C ILE A 174 17.93 21.71 6.07
N THR A 175 17.01 22.66 6.01
CA THR A 175 17.21 23.91 5.28
C THR A 175 18.13 24.84 6.10
N GLU A 176 18.84 25.76 5.44
CA GLU A 176 19.57 26.85 6.14
C GLU A 176 18.65 27.60 7.13
N GLN A 177 17.38 27.78 6.76
CA GLN A 177 16.35 28.34 7.62
C GLN A 177 16.10 27.53 8.90
N ASP A 178 15.99 26.19 8.80
CA ASP A 178 15.82 25.32 9.98
C ASP A 178 17.06 25.37 10.88
N ARG A 179 18.26 25.57 10.31
CA ARG A 179 19.50 25.78 11.08
C ARG A 179 19.48 27.11 11.83
N LEU A 180 19.11 28.19 11.17
CA LEU A 180 19.03 29.53 11.75
C LEU A 180 17.96 29.62 12.85
N GLU A 181 16.80 28.98 12.66
CA GLU A 181 15.76 28.87 13.68
C GLU A 181 16.24 28.02 14.89
N SER A 182 16.97 26.93 14.65
CA SER A 182 17.58 26.12 15.74
C SER A 182 18.69 26.85 16.49
N GLN A 183 19.33 27.84 15.85
CA GLN A 183 20.36 28.71 16.43
C GLN A 183 19.77 29.93 17.17
N GLY A 184 18.44 30.01 17.31
CA GLY A 184 17.77 30.98 18.19
C GLY A 184 17.53 32.36 17.56
N GLN A 185 17.68 32.52 16.25
CA GLN A 185 17.24 33.76 15.59
C GLN A 185 15.72 33.74 15.45
N GLN A 186 15.03 34.43 16.36
CA GLN A 186 13.60 34.69 16.26
C GLN A 186 13.30 35.70 15.15
N ARG A 187 12.18 35.48 14.47
CA ARG A 187 11.65 36.36 13.41
C ARG A 187 11.55 37.79 13.93
N LEU A 188 12.22 38.74 13.26
CA LEU A 188 11.67 40.09 13.21
C LEU A 188 10.39 40.00 12.38
N ILE A 189 9.26 40.10 13.07
CA ILE A 189 7.96 40.29 12.44
C ILE A 189 7.85 41.80 12.20
N ASP A 190 7.79 42.19 10.93
CA ASP A 190 7.22 43.48 10.49
C ASP A 190 5.73 43.29 10.17
#